data_AF-A0A395GXL7-F1
#
_entry.id   AF-A0A395GXL7-F1
#
_cell.length_a   1.000
_cell.length_b   1.000
_cell.length_c   1.000
_cell.angle_alpha   90.00
_cell.angle_beta   90.00
_cell.angle_gamma   90.00
#
_symmetry.space_group_name_H-M   'P 1'
#
loop_
_entity.id
_entity.type
_entity.pdbx_description
1 polymer ?
#
loop_
_entity_poly.entity_id
_entity_poly.type
_entity_poly.pdbx_seq_one_letter_code
_entity_poly.pdbx_strand_id
1 'polypeptide(L)'
;MSSYTSSDFSRTSDHALSYSSPESEQSLFDANPETDKEGFLNSLHRAGGPYLCSLPAVSAILRKDSQTTPNNHALIEDIYVLQDNTRRILEEEGLSYKSVALVGRQSKIRPENSPIPTIVIDLERQQDDLKDWRKVSKLIYTNVASRHEGLSVELIDPAMEILPCCSPIQASDNIRLKWPSIRDQILEQMSIWEWTGLSLWRYGRNPDTSRNPVTIIICVRQDSTRTFHTDRRKIWAICAEHGERNVSILFMKDSLQRFCRQDCWSVPQLPLKACVATALPGVSLGIHQSTAGSSTLGGALELRFADQPGWQKYYTTCFHCVYPPPQHRETLLAINGAMQGFARWETNAPSFDDHVLPELLRIDHPSNSDLRQAVESEKASFEGFRDRRFTELESWVTALEEGEDAFITSKERKFYEKQRQRLDVVQNRLTTYERFLSNKVNILGKVVAGSGQWRAKERQIDGGIQQGLGIMDWALISALAPRIGSNKPFPYSEGAQAYDVVFFFSNSDRLEPDMRLFKSGRSTQNTEGRYAGVMQARIHRETNTQGERVPVVTYEHEISALYGKIFAEPGDSGSWIYTQNGAVVGMLIGGSERMNTFDFIEIGDLMRDIQVVTGALEVRVAED
;
A
#
# COMPACT_ATOMS: atom_id res chain seq x y z
N MET A 1 -44.35 1.60 13.22
CA MET A 1 -43.13 1.42 14.03
C MET A 1 -42.25 0.41 13.30
N SER A 2 -41.32 0.95 12.51
CA SER A 2 -40.41 0.18 11.63
C SER A 2 -39.01 0.28 12.23
N SER A 3 -38.38 -0.87 12.48
CA SER A 3 -37.06 -0.98 13.09
C SER A 3 -35.96 -0.54 12.10
N TYR A 4 -35.48 0.68 12.27
CA TYR A 4 -34.18 1.10 11.78
C TYR A 4 -33.10 0.51 12.69
N THR A 5 -32.76 -0.77 12.52
CA THR A 5 -31.47 -1.29 12.99
C THR A 5 -30.41 -0.80 12.02
N SER A 6 -29.71 0.25 12.43
CA SER A 6 -28.67 0.96 11.66
C SER A 6 -27.62 0.01 11.06
N SER A 7 -27.23 0.32 9.82
CA SER A 7 -26.11 -0.26 9.06
C SER A 7 -24.73 -0.12 9.72
N ASP A 8 -24.61 0.67 10.79
CA ASP A 8 -23.34 1.02 11.43
C ASP A 8 -22.73 -0.14 12.24
N PHE A 9 -23.52 -1.13 12.66
CA PHE A 9 -23.04 -2.30 13.41
C PHE A 9 -22.34 -3.36 12.53
N SER A 10 -22.26 -3.18 11.21
CA SER A 10 -21.78 -4.22 10.28
C SER A 10 -20.25 -4.47 10.30
N ARG A 11 -19.44 -3.54 10.83
CA ARG A 11 -17.97 -3.61 10.79
C ARG A 11 -17.33 -4.45 11.88
N THR A 12 -18.04 -4.82 12.95
CA THR A 12 -17.51 -5.78 13.94
C THR A 12 -17.30 -7.17 13.34
N SER A 13 -18.06 -7.53 12.28
CA SER A 13 -17.88 -8.76 11.51
C SER A 13 -16.60 -8.83 10.68
N ASP A 14 -15.95 -7.68 10.39
CA ASP A 14 -14.69 -7.67 9.65
C ASP A 14 -13.49 -8.17 10.48
N HIS A 15 -13.71 -8.36 11.78
CA HIS A 15 -12.77 -9.00 12.70
C HIS A 15 -12.97 -10.52 12.84
N ALA A 16 -14.09 -11.07 12.36
CA ALA A 16 -14.38 -12.49 12.45
C ALA A 16 -13.58 -13.25 11.37
N LEU A 17 -12.34 -13.60 11.71
CA LEU A 17 -11.49 -14.46 10.90
C LEU A 17 -11.78 -15.92 11.25
N SER A 18 -11.99 -16.77 10.25
CA SER A 18 -12.12 -18.22 10.51
C SER A 18 -10.75 -18.86 10.47
N TYR A 19 -10.16 -19.08 11.64
CA TYR A 19 -8.86 -19.75 11.78
C TYR A 19 -9.03 -21.17 12.32
N SER A 20 -8.24 -22.11 11.80
CA SER A 20 -8.08 -23.46 12.35
C SER A 20 -6.61 -23.81 12.33
N SER A 21 -6.07 -24.12 13.50
CA SER A 21 -4.74 -24.69 13.68
C SER A 21 -4.82 -26.20 13.97
N PRO A 22 -3.72 -26.94 13.81
CA PRO A 22 -3.55 -28.26 14.41
C PRO A 22 -3.78 -28.22 15.93
N GLU A 23 -4.26 -29.31 16.52
CA GLU A 23 -4.74 -29.40 17.92
C GLU A 23 -3.74 -28.93 19.01
N SER A 24 -2.45 -28.73 18.67
CA SER A 24 -1.39 -28.30 19.59
C SER A 24 -1.03 -26.82 19.53
N GLU A 25 -1.58 -26.02 18.62
CA GLU A 25 -1.18 -24.61 18.45
C GLU A 25 -2.25 -23.63 18.95
N GLN A 26 -1.83 -22.66 19.77
CA GLN A 26 -2.68 -21.55 20.20
C GLN A 26 -3.20 -20.76 18.98
N SER A 27 -4.49 -20.41 19.01
CA SER A 27 -5.12 -19.66 17.92
C SER A 27 -4.43 -18.30 17.74
N LEU A 28 -4.05 -17.97 16.49
CA LEU A 28 -3.48 -16.66 16.15
C LEU A 28 -4.51 -15.53 16.27
N PHE A 29 -5.80 -15.87 16.27
CA PHE A 29 -6.89 -14.91 16.30
C PHE A 29 -7.95 -15.29 17.33
N ASP A 30 -8.68 -14.29 17.77
CA ASP A 30 -9.91 -14.50 18.52
C ASP A 30 -10.93 -15.25 17.66
N ALA A 31 -11.17 -16.52 18.00
CA ALA A 31 -12.05 -17.38 17.22
C ALA A 31 -13.53 -16.98 17.35
N ASN A 32 -13.91 -16.29 18.45
CA ASN A 32 -15.29 -15.95 18.78
C ASN A 32 -15.42 -14.55 19.43
N PRO A 33 -15.18 -13.45 18.69
CA PRO A 33 -15.50 -12.12 19.20
C PRO A 33 -17.01 -11.97 19.42
N GLU A 34 -17.40 -11.38 20.55
CA GLU A 34 -18.81 -11.08 20.86
C GLU A 34 -19.04 -9.57 20.83
N THR A 35 -20.07 -9.11 20.12
CA THR A 35 -20.53 -7.71 20.19
C THR A 35 -21.91 -7.69 20.79
N ASP A 36 -22.12 -6.83 21.78
CA ASP A 36 -23.44 -6.66 22.38
C ASP A 36 -24.34 -5.68 21.60
N LYS A 37 -25.56 -5.49 22.10
CA LYS A 37 -26.58 -4.63 21.46
C LYS A 37 -26.22 -3.15 21.44
N GLU A 38 -25.25 -2.72 22.24
CA GLU A 38 -24.78 -1.33 22.34
C GLU A 38 -23.55 -1.09 21.46
N GLY A 39 -23.10 -2.10 20.70
CA GLY A 39 -21.93 -2.01 19.84
C GLY A 39 -20.60 -2.25 20.54
N PHE A 40 -20.61 -2.78 21.78
CA PHE A 40 -19.37 -3.05 22.50
C PHE A 40 -18.85 -4.46 22.21
N LEU A 41 -17.67 -4.51 21.61
CA LEU A 41 -16.91 -5.71 21.32
C LEU A 41 -16.23 -6.23 22.60
N ASN A 42 -16.24 -7.55 22.77
CA ASN A 42 -15.36 -8.27 23.67
C ASN A 42 -14.63 -9.38 22.91
N SER A 43 -13.32 -9.42 23.05
CA SER A 43 -12.46 -10.46 22.50
C SER A 43 -11.24 -10.64 23.42
N LEU A 44 -10.52 -11.75 23.28
CA LEU A 44 -9.37 -12.09 24.12
C LEU A 44 -8.30 -11.00 24.15
N HIS A 45 -8.10 -10.26 23.05
CA HIS A 45 -7.04 -9.24 22.95
C HIS A 45 -7.54 -7.81 22.69
N ARG A 46 -8.86 -7.59 22.67
CA ARG A 46 -9.44 -6.29 22.33
C ARG A 46 -10.87 -6.16 22.84
N ALA A 47 -11.20 -5.03 23.43
CA ALA A 47 -12.57 -4.69 23.79
C ALA A 47 -12.84 -3.21 23.58
N GLY A 48 -14.09 -2.82 23.38
CA GLY A 48 -14.43 -1.41 23.20
C GLY A 48 -15.66 -1.15 22.35
N GLY A 49 -16.02 0.13 22.21
CA GLY A 49 -17.22 0.59 21.54
C GLY A 49 -17.49 2.09 21.77
N PRO A 50 -18.62 2.62 21.27
CA PRO A 50 -19.63 1.92 20.47
C PRO A 50 -19.18 1.64 19.03
N TYR A 51 -18.09 2.26 18.56
CA TYR A 51 -17.50 1.99 17.26
C TYR A 51 -16.01 1.66 17.37
N LEU A 52 -15.59 0.55 16.75
CA LEU A 52 -14.18 0.16 16.66
C LEU A 52 -13.75 0.07 15.19
N CYS A 53 -12.67 0.76 14.84
CA CYS A 53 -12.07 0.64 13.51
C CYS A 53 -11.54 -0.78 13.27
N SER A 54 -11.62 -1.27 12.04
CA SER A 54 -11.09 -2.59 11.69
C SER A 54 -9.55 -2.61 11.76
N LEU A 55 -8.97 -3.65 12.37
CA LEU A 55 -7.52 -3.82 12.43
C LEU A 55 -6.98 -4.37 11.11
N PRO A 56 -5.76 -4.02 10.67
CA PRO A 56 -4.89 -3.01 11.27
C PRO A 56 -5.50 -1.61 11.20
N ALA A 57 -5.33 -0.84 12.26
CA ALA A 57 -5.73 0.54 12.33
C ALA A 57 -4.51 1.42 12.58
N VAL A 58 -4.58 2.65 12.09
CA VAL A 58 -3.59 3.71 12.34
C VAL A 58 -4.19 4.74 13.27
N SER A 59 -3.31 5.38 14.05
CA SER A 59 -3.66 6.50 14.91
C SER A 59 -3.11 7.78 14.31
N ALA A 60 -3.98 8.74 14.03
CA ALA A 60 -3.63 10.07 13.57
C ALA A 60 -3.86 11.11 14.69
N ILE A 61 -3.12 12.22 14.61
CA ILE A 61 -3.36 13.37 15.50
C ILE A 61 -4.70 14.02 15.09
N LEU A 62 -5.60 14.21 16.06
CA LEU A 62 -6.84 14.96 15.84
C LEU A 62 -6.49 16.43 15.58
N ARG A 63 -6.96 16.98 14.45
CA ARG A 63 -6.74 18.38 14.07
C ARG A 63 -7.95 19.24 14.43
N LYS A 64 -7.68 20.48 14.87
CA LYS A 64 -8.71 21.47 15.27
C LYS A 64 -9.62 21.90 14.11
N ASP A 65 -9.07 21.99 12.89
CA ASP A 65 -9.74 22.61 11.73
C ASP A 65 -10.05 21.61 10.59
N SER A 66 -10.35 20.37 10.93
CA SER A 66 -10.79 19.37 9.95
C SER A 66 -12.17 19.75 9.40
N GLN A 67 -12.25 20.17 8.13
CA GLN A 67 -13.52 20.49 7.44
C GLN A 67 -14.51 19.31 7.42
N THR A 68 -14.04 18.09 7.73
CA THR A 68 -14.77 16.83 7.58
C THR A 68 -15.31 16.24 8.89
N THR A 69 -14.97 16.79 10.06
CA THR A 69 -15.41 16.22 11.36
C THR A 69 -15.95 17.30 12.30
N PRO A 70 -17.19 17.19 12.82
CA PRO A 70 -17.72 18.12 13.82
C PRO A 70 -16.86 18.15 15.09
N ASN A 71 -16.50 19.35 15.52
CA ASN A 71 -16.07 19.73 16.88
C ASN A 71 -14.96 18.93 17.58
N ASN A 72 -13.90 18.52 16.86
CA ASN A 72 -12.65 18.03 17.48
C ASN A 72 -12.03 19.05 18.45
N HIS A 73 -12.40 20.33 18.35
CA HIS A 73 -11.87 21.39 19.19
C HIS A 73 -12.10 21.11 20.68
N ALA A 74 -13.34 20.81 21.08
CA ALA A 74 -13.68 20.50 22.48
C ALA A 74 -12.94 19.25 22.98
N LEU A 75 -12.81 18.22 22.14
CA LEU A 75 -12.06 17.00 22.46
C LEU A 75 -10.57 17.28 22.72
N ILE A 76 -9.96 18.16 21.91
CA ILE A 76 -8.56 18.53 22.04
C ILE A 76 -8.34 19.42 23.27
N GLU A 77 -9.28 20.30 23.60
CA GLU A 77 -9.23 21.11 24.83
C GLU A 77 -9.32 20.21 26.08
N ASP A 78 -10.17 19.19 26.05
CA ASP A 78 -10.39 18.29 27.18
C ASP A 78 -9.42 17.09 27.22
N ILE A 79 -8.41 17.02 26.33
CA ILE A 79 -7.56 15.83 26.17
C ILE A 79 -6.94 15.33 27.47
N TYR A 80 -6.39 16.22 28.29
CA TYR A 80 -5.77 15.86 29.57
C TYR A 80 -6.81 15.37 30.57
N VAL A 81 -7.98 16.01 30.62
CA VAL A 81 -9.08 15.63 31.50
C VAL A 81 -9.63 14.26 31.13
N LEU A 82 -9.82 13.99 29.83
CA LEU A 82 -10.30 12.70 29.32
C LEU A 82 -9.31 11.59 29.65
N GLN A 83 -8.01 11.83 29.42
CA GLN A 83 -6.98 10.85 29.72
C GLN A 83 -6.85 10.59 31.23
N ASP A 84 -6.81 11.62 32.08
CA ASP A 84 -6.69 11.46 33.53
C ASP A 84 -7.89 10.74 34.15
N ASN A 85 -9.11 11.08 33.72
CA ASN A 85 -10.30 10.37 34.17
C ASN A 85 -10.29 8.91 33.74
N THR A 86 -9.79 8.61 32.55
CA THR A 86 -9.62 7.24 32.06
C THR A 86 -8.59 6.48 32.91
N ARG A 87 -7.43 7.09 33.20
CA ARG A 87 -6.39 6.50 34.06
C ARG A 87 -6.93 6.17 35.44
N ARG A 88 -7.71 7.07 36.05
CA ARG A 88 -8.33 6.84 37.35
C ARG A 88 -9.27 5.63 37.34
N ILE A 89 -10.10 5.48 36.31
CA ILE A 89 -11.00 4.31 36.18
C ILE A 89 -10.19 3.01 36.02
N LEU A 90 -9.10 3.04 35.22
CA LEU A 90 -8.22 1.89 35.06
C LEU A 90 -7.56 1.49 36.38
N GLU A 91 -7.11 2.46 37.18
CA GLU A 91 -6.55 2.24 38.52
C GLU A 91 -7.59 1.68 39.50
N GLU A 92 -8.80 2.22 39.51
CA GLU A 92 -9.92 1.75 40.36
C GLU A 92 -10.33 0.30 40.02
N GLU A 93 -10.35 -0.06 38.73
CA GLU A 93 -10.61 -1.43 38.28
C GLU A 93 -9.36 -2.33 38.34
N GLY A 94 -8.22 -1.79 38.78
CA GLY A 94 -6.94 -2.50 38.95
C GLY A 94 -6.37 -3.07 37.65
N LEU A 95 -6.50 -2.37 36.53
CA LEU A 95 -5.92 -2.76 35.24
C LEU A 95 -4.56 -2.09 35.03
N SER A 96 -3.54 -2.88 34.69
CA SER A 96 -2.25 -2.35 34.28
C SER A 96 -2.29 -1.93 32.81
N TYR A 97 -1.74 -0.77 32.49
CA TYR A 97 -1.73 -0.20 31.15
C TYR A 97 -0.39 0.48 30.85
N LYS A 98 0.03 0.44 29.59
CA LYS A 98 1.23 1.12 29.09
C LYS A 98 0.96 2.56 28.69
N SER A 99 -0.19 2.80 28.07
CA SER A 99 -0.53 4.09 27.50
C SER A 99 -2.04 4.34 27.49
N VAL A 100 -2.40 5.62 27.56
CA VAL A 100 -3.77 6.12 27.29
C VAL A 100 -3.62 7.33 26.39
N ALA A 101 -4.22 7.26 25.20
CA ALA A 101 -4.11 8.31 24.19
C ALA A 101 -5.46 8.62 23.55
N LEU A 102 -5.71 9.91 23.29
CA LEU A 102 -6.85 10.35 22.47
C LEU A 102 -6.34 10.57 21.05
N VAL A 103 -6.87 9.80 20.10
CA VAL A 103 -6.38 9.76 18.72
C VAL A 103 -7.53 9.75 17.73
N GLY A 104 -7.25 10.08 16.47
CA GLY A 104 -8.12 9.74 15.35
C GLY A 104 -7.75 8.35 14.84
N ARG A 105 -8.54 7.34 15.19
CA ARG A 105 -8.35 5.95 14.76
C ARG A 105 -8.96 5.75 13.38
N GLN A 106 -8.27 5.02 12.49
CA GLN A 106 -8.79 4.71 11.16
C GLN A 106 -8.28 3.34 10.72
N SER A 107 -9.13 2.51 10.11
CA SER A 107 -8.68 1.24 9.53
C SER A 107 -7.74 1.48 8.35
N LYS A 108 -6.69 0.68 8.22
CA LYS A 108 -5.85 0.69 7.00
C LYS A 108 -6.58 0.04 5.82
N ILE A 109 -7.28 -1.07 6.08
CA ILE A 109 -7.87 -1.92 5.03
C ILE A 109 -9.18 -1.36 4.50
N ARG A 110 -10.04 -0.87 5.40
CA ARG A 110 -11.29 -0.20 5.03
C ARG A 110 -11.41 1.14 5.75
N PRO A 111 -10.58 2.12 5.36
CA PRO A 111 -10.56 3.41 6.02
C PRO A 111 -11.96 4.00 6.09
N GLU A 112 -12.29 4.53 7.26
CA GLU A 112 -13.45 5.39 7.47
C GLU A 112 -13.30 6.66 6.61
N ASN A 113 -14.40 7.34 6.29
CA ASN A 113 -14.32 8.59 5.50
C ASN A 113 -13.51 9.67 6.23
N SER A 114 -13.50 9.61 7.56
CA SER A 114 -12.70 10.46 8.44
C SER A 114 -12.17 9.64 9.61
N PRO A 115 -11.01 9.98 10.21
CA PRO A 115 -10.54 9.35 11.43
C PRO A 115 -11.59 9.46 12.55
N ILE A 116 -11.82 8.36 13.27
CA ILE A 116 -12.77 8.27 14.37
C ILE A 116 -12.07 8.67 15.66
N PRO A 117 -12.56 9.69 16.40
CA PRO A 117 -12.02 10.00 17.71
C PRO A 117 -12.16 8.80 18.65
N THR A 118 -11.05 8.35 19.21
CA THR A 118 -11.01 7.17 20.08
C THR A 118 -10.02 7.38 21.22
N ILE A 119 -10.43 7.04 22.43
CA ILE A 119 -9.51 6.83 23.56
C ILE A 119 -8.96 5.41 23.42
N VAL A 120 -7.70 5.31 23.02
CA VAL A 120 -6.98 4.02 22.89
C VAL A 120 -6.18 3.78 24.16
N ILE A 121 -6.33 2.59 24.73
CA ILE A 121 -5.71 2.14 25.97
C ILE A 121 -4.92 0.86 25.67
N ASP A 122 -3.60 0.97 25.78
CA ASP A 122 -2.67 -0.14 25.61
C ASP A 122 -2.56 -0.91 26.92
N LEU A 123 -3.13 -2.11 26.99
CA LEU A 123 -3.11 -2.89 28.23
C LEU A 123 -1.84 -3.73 28.39
N GLU A 124 -1.41 -3.89 29.63
CA GLU A 124 -0.39 -4.89 29.99
C GLU A 124 -1.09 -6.17 30.40
N ARG A 125 -1.16 -7.12 29.47
CA ARG A 125 -1.78 -8.40 29.77
C ARG A 125 -0.94 -9.19 30.78
N GLN A 126 -1.56 -9.54 31.90
CA GLN A 126 -1.03 -10.57 32.81
C GLN A 126 -1.60 -11.94 32.43
N GLN A 127 -0.82 -13.00 32.65
CA GLN A 127 -1.08 -14.36 32.17
C GLN A 127 -2.44 -14.94 32.66
N ASP A 128 -2.98 -14.39 33.76
CA ASP A 128 -4.22 -14.80 34.42
C ASP A 128 -5.34 -13.73 34.38
N ASP A 129 -5.27 -12.75 33.48
CA ASP A 129 -6.28 -11.67 33.44
C ASP A 129 -7.63 -12.18 32.89
N LEU A 130 -8.50 -12.62 33.82
CA LEU A 130 -9.89 -13.02 33.59
C LEU A 130 -10.86 -11.83 33.55
N LYS A 131 -10.36 -10.59 33.62
CA LYS A 131 -11.19 -9.40 33.69
C LYS A 131 -11.94 -9.16 32.39
N ASP A 132 -13.23 -8.84 32.51
CA ASP A 132 -14.07 -8.48 31.38
C ASP A 132 -13.72 -7.05 30.90
N TRP A 133 -12.77 -6.95 29.97
CA TRP A 133 -12.34 -5.67 29.38
C TRP A 133 -13.50 -4.89 28.76
N ARG A 134 -14.56 -5.58 28.27
CA ARG A 134 -15.77 -4.92 27.77
C ARG A 134 -16.47 -4.14 28.86
N LYS A 135 -16.60 -4.70 30.08
CA LYS A 135 -17.21 -4.00 31.22
C LYS A 135 -16.46 -2.69 31.53
N VAL A 136 -15.14 -2.72 31.57
CA VAL A 136 -14.33 -1.52 31.84
C VAL A 136 -14.44 -0.51 30.69
N SER A 137 -14.41 -0.98 29.44
CA SER A 137 -14.58 -0.09 28.28
C SER A 137 -15.91 0.67 28.32
N LYS A 138 -17.00 0.02 28.75
CA LYS A 138 -18.31 0.65 28.98
C LYS A 138 -18.30 1.64 30.12
N LEU A 139 -17.59 1.33 31.21
CA LEU A 139 -17.46 2.23 32.35
C LEU A 139 -16.76 3.53 31.94
N ILE A 140 -15.64 3.41 31.21
CA ILE A 140 -14.91 4.56 30.65
C ILE A 140 -15.81 5.32 29.68
N TYR A 141 -16.49 4.62 28.76
CA TYR A 141 -17.38 5.29 27.82
C TYR A 141 -18.49 6.07 28.53
N THR A 142 -19.17 5.45 29.48
CA THR A 142 -20.30 6.06 30.20
C THR A 142 -19.87 7.28 31.01
N ASN A 143 -18.74 7.22 31.71
CA ASN A 143 -18.30 8.27 32.62
C ASN A 143 -17.45 9.37 31.96
N VAL A 144 -16.76 9.04 30.87
CA VAL A 144 -15.78 9.90 30.21
C VAL A 144 -16.22 10.25 28.79
N ALA A 145 -16.36 9.25 27.92
CA ALA A 145 -16.49 9.49 26.48
C ALA A 145 -17.89 9.96 26.04
N SER A 146 -18.95 9.52 26.71
CA SER A 146 -20.36 9.75 26.34
C SER A 146 -20.76 11.24 26.30
N ARG A 147 -19.95 12.12 26.89
CA ARG A 147 -20.11 13.58 26.88
C ARG A 147 -19.72 14.19 25.53
N HIS A 148 -19.04 13.44 24.68
CA HIS A 148 -18.58 13.88 23.36
C HIS A 148 -19.14 12.98 22.28
N GLU A 149 -19.85 13.58 21.32
CA GLU A 149 -20.45 12.85 20.21
C GLU A 149 -19.37 12.19 19.35
N GLY A 150 -19.57 10.92 18.98
CA GLY A 150 -18.66 10.16 18.11
C GLY A 150 -17.37 9.64 18.76
N LEU A 151 -17.09 9.95 20.02
CA LEU A 151 -15.92 9.45 20.74
C LEU A 151 -16.11 7.97 21.14
N SER A 152 -15.17 7.11 20.76
CA SER A 152 -15.16 5.70 21.14
C SER A 152 -14.06 5.36 22.14
N VAL A 153 -14.14 4.18 22.76
CA VAL A 153 -13.13 3.66 23.68
C VAL A 153 -12.63 2.32 23.14
N GLU A 154 -11.31 2.13 23.09
CA GLU A 154 -10.63 0.92 22.64
C GLU A 154 -9.60 0.48 23.69
N LEU A 155 -9.81 -0.68 24.29
CA LEU A 155 -8.81 -1.39 25.10
C LEU A 155 -8.19 -2.46 24.21
N ILE A 156 -6.88 -2.45 24.06
CA ILE A 156 -6.18 -3.33 23.12
C ILE A 156 -4.89 -3.87 23.74
N ASP A 157 -4.60 -5.14 23.48
CA ASP A 157 -3.28 -5.72 23.68
C ASP A 157 -2.33 -5.16 22.61
N PRO A 158 -1.24 -4.47 22.97
CA PRO A 158 -0.30 -3.91 21.98
C PRO A 158 0.26 -4.94 21.00
N ALA A 159 0.27 -6.23 21.35
CA ALA A 159 0.65 -7.29 20.42
C ALA A 159 -0.31 -7.42 19.21
N MET A 160 -1.53 -6.89 19.30
CA MET A 160 -2.48 -6.83 18.19
C MET A 160 -2.18 -5.69 17.20
N GLU A 161 -1.40 -4.69 17.61
CA GLU A 161 -0.90 -3.66 16.69
C GLU A 161 0.24 -4.21 15.81
N ILE A 162 0.94 -5.25 16.29
CA ILE A 162 1.85 -6.03 15.46
C ILE A 162 1.02 -7.02 14.63
N LEU A 163 0.85 -6.70 13.36
CA LEU A 163 0.20 -7.58 12.41
C LEU A 163 0.96 -8.92 12.30
N PRO A 164 0.25 -10.06 12.24
CA PRO A 164 0.89 -11.30 11.83
C PRO A 164 1.47 -11.11 10.42
N CYS A 165 2.69 -11.61 10.23
CA CYS A 165 3.43 -11.46 8.99
C CYS A 165 3.36 -12.75 8.18
N CYS A 166 3.32 -12.59 6.86
CA CYS A 166 3.64 -13.69 5.95
C CYS A 166 5.16 -13.82 5.79
N SER A 167 5.61 -15.06 5.66
CA SER A 167 6.98 -15.42 5.33
C SER A 167 6.97 -16.65 4.42
N PRO A 168 7.92 -16.77 3.48
CA PRO A 168 7.93 -17.88 2.53
C PRO A 168 7.92 -19.25 3.23
N ILE A 169 7.28 -20.23 2.61
CA ILE A 169 7.43 -21.63 3.01
C ILE A 169 8.89 -22.06 2.82
N GLN A 170 9.40 -22.83 3.77
CA GLN A 170 10.77 -23.28 3.78
C GLN A 170 10.96 -24.46 2.82
N ALA A 171 12.20 -24.69 2.39
CA ALA A 171 12.53 -25.85 1.58
C ALA A 171 12.26 -27.20 2.29
N SER A 172 12.25 -27.21 3.62
CA SER A 172 11.91 -28.37 4.45
C SER A 172 10.40 -28.62 4.58
N ASP A 173 9.54 -27.69 4.15
CA ASP A 173 8.09 -27.85 4.25
C ASP A 173 7.59 -28.75 3.11
N ASN A 174 7.20 -29.99 3.43
CA ASN A 174 6.77 -31.00 2.45
C ASN A 174 5.63 -30.52 1.54
N ILE A 175 4.70 -29.72 2.07
CA ILE A 175 3.59 -29.15 1.31
C ILE A 175 4.07 -28.31 0.12
N ARG A 176 5.28 -27.72 0.16
CA ARG A 176 5.80 -26.88 -0.93
C ARG A 176 5.77 -27.60 -2.28
N LEU A 177 6.20 -28.86 -2.31
CA LEU A 177 6.25 -29.66 -3.55
C LEU A 177 4.87 -30.16 -3.99
N LYS A 178 3.92 -30.23 -3.06
CA LYS A 178 2.54 -30.69 -3.29
C LYS A 178 1.56 -29.55 -3.53
N TRP A 179 2.00 -28.31 -3.29
CA TRP A 179 1.14 -27.13 -3.31
C TRP A 179 0.38 -26.95 -4.63
N PRO A 180 0.99 -27.11 -5.83
CA PRO A 180 0.23 -26.99 -7.08
C PRO A 180 -0.98 -27.93 -7.12
N SER A 181 -0.78 -29.21 -6.80
CA SER A 181 -1.86 -30.20 -6.77
C SER A 181 -2.92 -29.91 -5.70
N ILE A 182 -2.51 -29.50 -4.50
CA ILE A 182 -3.43 -29.14 -3.40
C ILE A 182 -4.25 -27.90 -3.79
N ARG A 183 -3.59 -26.85 -4.28
CA ARG A 183 -4.21 -25.59 -4.72
C ARG A 183 -5.25 -25.86 -5.82
N ASP A 184 -4.86 -26.62 -6.84
CA ASP A 184 -5.72 -26.86 -8.00
C ASP A 184 -6.93 -27.73 -7.61
N GLN A 185 -6.74 -28.74 -6.74
CA GLN A 185 -7.85 -29.53 -6.18
C GLN A 185 -8.79 -28.68 -5.31
N ILE A 186 -8.26 -27.74 -4.51
CA ILE A 186 -9.09 -26.79 -3.75
C ILE A 186 -9.91 -25.92 -4.70
N LEU A 187 -9.30 -25.35 -5.73
CA LEU A 187 -9.99 -24.48 -6.68
C LEU A 187 -11.07 -25.22 -7.48
N GLU A 188 -10.88 -26.50 -7.78
CA GLU A 188 -11.84 -27.34 -8.50
C GLU A 188 -13.03 -27.77 -7.62
N GLN A 189 -12.79 -28.15 -6.37
CA GLN A 189 -13.83 -28.73 -5.50
C GLN A 189 -14.63 -27.70 -4.70
N MET A 190 -14.20 -26.43 -4.69
CA MET A 190 -14.75 -25.39 -3.84
C MET A 190 -15.54 -24.33 -4.64
N SER A 191 -16.53 -23.73 -3.99
CA SER A 191 -17.21 -22.54 -4.56
C SER A 191 -16.38 -21.29 -4.30
N ILE A 192 -15.60 -20.88 -5.30
CA ILE A 192 -14.69 -19.72 -5.23
C ILE A 192 -15.36 -18.37 -5.51
N TRP A 193 -16.69 -18.33 -5.65
CA TRP A 193 -17.42 -17.13 -6.05
C TRP A 193 -17.22 -15.93 -5.13
N GLU A 194 -17.04 -16.17 -3.83
CA GLU A 194 -16.77 -15.14 -2.82
C GLU A 194 -15.28 -14.94 -2.53
N TRP A 195 -14.40 -15.74 -3.13
CA TRP A 195 -12.96 -15.69 -2.88
C TRP A 195 -12.30 -14.58 -3.69
N THR A 196 -11.19 -14.06 -3.21
CA THR A 196 -10.36 -13.05 -3.88
C THR A 196 -8.92 -13.55 -4.03
N GLY A 197 -8.50 -14.52 -3.21
CA GLY A 197 -7.19 -15.15 -3.30
C GLY A 197 -7.12 -16.48 -2.54
N LEU A 198 -6.18 -17.32 -2.94
CA LEU A 198 -5.79 -18.55 -2.25
C LEU A 198 -4.26 -18.61 -2.25
N SER A 199 -3.67 -18.49 -1.06
CA SER A 199 -2.22 -18.44 -0.90
C SER A 199 -1.70 -19.41 0.16
N LEU A 200 -0.42 -19.78 0.06
CA LEU A 200 0.30 -20.59 1.04
C LEU A 200 1.48 -19.80 1.62
N TRP A 201 1.54 -19.68 2.95
CA TRP A 201 2.55 -18.91 3.67
C TRP A 201 2.88 -19.54 5.03
N ARG A 202 4.06 -19.24 5.58
CA ARG A 202 4.23 -19.28 7.04
C ARG A 202 3.69 -17.99 7.62
N TYR A 203 2.70 -18.09 8.50
CA TYR A 203 1.91 -16.95 8.93
C TYR A 203 1.79 -16.89 10.44
N GLY A 204 2.17 -15.76 11.04
CA GLY A 204 2.09 -15.59 12.50
C GLY A 204 2.81 -14.35 13.01
N ARG A 205 2.81 -14.19 14.34
CA ARG A 205 3.45 -13.05 15.04
C ARG A 205 4.84 -13.37 15.58
N ASN A 206 5.37 -14.58 15.37
CA ASN A 206 6.70 -14.91 15.88
C ASN A 206 7.76 -14.15 15.05
N PRO A 207 8.67 -13.39 15.69
CA PRO A 207 9.80 -12.76 15.00
C PRO A 207 10.70 -13.78 14.29
N ASP A 208 10.84 -14.97 14.87
CA ASP A 208 11.43 -16.12 14.19
C ASP A 208 10.37 -16.74 13.28
N THR A 209 10.36 -16.28 12.02
CA THR A 209 9.36 -16.66 11.01
C THR A 209 9.34 -18.17 10.73
N SER A 210 10.44 -18.88 10.99
CA SER A 210 10.51 -20.34 10.87
C SER A 210 9.62 -21.09 11.89
N ARG A 211 9.25 -20.43 12.98
CA ARG A 211 8.35 -20.97 14.01
C ARG A 211 6.89 -20.65 13.76
N ASN A 212 6.58 -19.80 12.78
CA ASN A 212 5.20 -19.54 12.40
C ASN A 212 4.63 -20.74 11.63
N PRO A 213 3.37 -21.12 11.86
CA PRO A 213 2.77 -22.27 11.22
C PRO A 213 2.60 -22.06 9.71
N VAL A 214 2.76 -23.16 8.98
CA VAL A 214 2.38 -23.22 7.56
C VAL A 214 0.87 -23.10 7.46
N THR A 215 0.40 -22.10 6.71
CA THR A 215 -0.99 -21.68 6.67
C THR A 215 -1.45 -21.51 5.23
N ILE A 216 -2.55 -22.17 4.87
CA ILE A 216 -3.32 -21.86 3.67
C ILE A 216 -4.27 -20.71 4.01
N ILE A 217 -4.11 -19.61 3.29
CA ILE A 217 -4.87 -18.38 3.49
C ILE A 217 -5.82 -18.21 2.32
N ILE A 218 -7.11 -18.10 2.63
CA ILE A 218 -8.18 -17.82 1.68
C ILE A 218 -8.67 -16.41 1.93
N CYS A 219 -8.40 -15.53 0.98
CA CYS A 219 -8.96 -14.19 0.99
C CYS A 219 -10.38 -14.25 0.40
N VAL A 220 -11.32 -13.57 1.05
CA VAL A 220 -12.71 -13.45 0.60
C VAL A 220 -13.12 -12.00 0.47
N ARG A 221 -14.18 -11.77 -0.31
CA ARG A 221 -14.71 -10.42 -0.53
C ARG A 221 -15.05 -9.74 0.80
N GLN A 222 -14.78 -8.45 0.82
CA GLN A 222 -15.04 -7.57 1.94
C GLN A 222 -16.52 -7.52 2.38
N ASP A 223 -17.44 -7.67 1.43
CA ASP A 223 -18.89 -7.68 1.64
C ASP A 223 -19.47 -9.09 1.91
N SER A 224 -18.62 -10.13 2.00
CA SER A 224 -19.08 -11.47 2.33
C SER A 224 -19.63 -11.52 3.77
N THR A 225 -20.80 -12.14 3.91
CA THR A 225 -21.43 -12.47 5.18
C THR A 225 -21.48 -13.98 5.44
N ARG A 226 -20.88 -14.79 4.55
CA ARG A 226 -20.92 -16.25 4.62
C ARG A 226 -19.98 -16.77 5.71
N THR A 227 -20.37 -17.85 6.37
CA THR A 227 -19.47 -18.59 7.27
C THR A 227 -18.77 -19.72 6.51
N PHE A 228 -17.47 -19.90 6.76
CA PHE A 228 -16.62 -20.81 5.97
C PHE A 228 -16.23 -22.09 6.74
N HIS A 229 -16.97 -22.49 7.78
CA HIS A 229 -16.62 -23.67 8.61
C HIS A 229 -16.64 -24.98 7.82
N THR A 230 -17.60 -25.14 6.91
CA THR A 230 -17.71 -26.33 6.06
C THR A 230 -16.62 -26.32 5.00
N ASP A 231 -16.35 -25.15 4.41
CA ASP A 231 -15.26 -24.98 3.44
C ASP A 231 -13.91 -25.34 4.04
N ARG A 232 -13.64 -24.82 5.24
CA ARG A 232 -12.42 -25.09 6.01
C ARG A 232 -12.21 -26.58 6.27
N ARG A 233 -13.25 -27.32 6.65
CA ARG A 233 -13.19 -28.78 6.86
C ARG A 233 -12.87 -29.54 5.57
N LYS A 234 -13.43 -29.10 4.43
CA LYS A 234 -13.14 -29.69 3.13
C LYS A 234 -11.69 -29.45 2.70
N ILE A 235 -11.19 -28.22 2.84
CA ILE A 235 -9.79 -27.89 2.55
C ILE A 235 -8.85 -28.72 3.41
N TRP A 236 -9.16 -28.87 4.71
CA TRP A 236 -8.37 -29.72 5.60
C TRP A 236 -8.35 -31.19 5.14
N ALA A 237 -9.49 -31.72 4.69
CA ALA A 237 -9.56 -33.08 4.15
C ALA A 237 -8.70 -33.23 2.89
N ILE A 238 -8.74 -32.26 1.97
CA ILE A 238 -7.86 -32.23 0.79
C ILE A 238 -6.38 -32.26 1.22
N CYS A 239 -5.96 -31.41 2.16
CA CYS A 239 -4.58 -31.44 2.65
C CYS A 239 -4.21 -32.82 3.25
N ALA A 240 -5.11 -33.41 4.03
CA ALA A 240 -4.91 -34.72 4.64
C ALA A 240 -4.79 -35.86 3.61
N GLU A 241 -5.50 -35.79 2.48
CA GLU A 241 -5.37 -36.72 1.34
C GLU A 241 -3.97 -36.67 0.72
N HIS A 242 -3.37 -35.49 0.66
CA HIS A 242 -1.98 -35.29 0.23
C HIS A 242 -0.94 -35.58 1.33
N GLY A 243 -1.38 -36.05 2.50
CA GLY A 243 -0.52 -36.36 3.65
C GLY A 243 -0.06 -35.13 4.45
N GLU A 244 -0.62 -33.94 4.18
CA GLU A 244 -0.29 -32.69 4.85
C GLU A 244 -1.30 -32.41 5.96
N ARG A 245 -1.05 -32.93 7.17
CA ARG A 245 -1.95 -32.76 8.33
C ARG A 245 -1.59 -31.59 9.24
N ASN A 246 -0.37 -31.05 9.10
CA ASN A 246 0.16 -30.00 9.94
C ASN A 246 0.10 -28.64 9.24
N VAL A 247 -1.09 -28.27 8.76
CA VAL A 247 -1.32 -27.03 8.00
C VAL A 247 -2.52 -26.31 8.58
N SER A 248 -2.34 -25.04 8.91
CA SER A 248 -3.40 -24.16 9.36
C SER A 248 -4.21 -23.63 8.19
N ILE A 249 -5.48 -23.31 8.42
CA ILE A 249 -6.38 -22.76 7.39
C ILE A 249 -7.02 -21.48 7.92
N LEU A 250 -6.86 -20.40 7.17
CA LEU A 250 -7.35 -19.07 7.51
C LEU A 250 -8.27 -18.53 6.41
N PHE A 251 -9.51 -18.20 6.76
CA PHE A 251 -10.35 -17.33 5.92
C PHE A 251 -10.31 -15.91 6.45
N MET A 252 -10.03 -14.96 5.56
CA MET A 252 -9.94 -13.55 5.90
C MET A 252 -10.55 -12.66 4.83
N LYS A 253 -11.22 -11.58 5.26
CA LYS A 253 -11.71 -10.56 4.35
C LYS A 253 -10.53 -9.71 3.88
N ASP A 254 -10.21 -9.84 2.60
CA ASP A 254 -9.15 -9.07 1.96
C ASP A 254 -9.29 -9.11 0.43
N SER A 255 -8.58 -8.24 -0.27
CA SER A 255 -8.54 -8.22 -1.73
C SER A 255 -7.23 -7.62 -2.21
N LEU A 256 -6.76 -8.08 -3.37
CA LEU A 256 -5.66 -7.43 -4.07
C LEU A 256 -6.00 -5.94 -4.28
N GLN A 257 -5.20 -5.07 -3.67
CA GLN A 257 -5.30 -3.64 -3.88
C GLN A 257 -4.31 -3.24 -4.98
N ARG A 258 -4.84 -2.63 -6.04
CA ARG A 258 -4.04 -1.89 -7.02
C ARG A 258 -3.59 -0.60 -6.38
N PHE A 259 -2.29 -0.46 -6.19
CA PHE A 259 -1.69 0.60 -5.38
C PHE A 259 -1.57 1.91 -6.16
N CYS A 260 -2.69 2.50 -6.52
CA CYS A 260 -2.81 3.89 -6.95
C CYS A 260 -3.63 4.66 -5.91
N ARG A 261 -3.01 5.58 -5.16
CA ARG A 261 -3.78 6.40 -4.20
C ARG A 261 -3.22 7.81 -4.06
N GLN A 262 -4.14 8.75 -3.85
CA GLN A 262 -3.89 10.18 -3.65
C GLN A 262 -3.61 10.50 -2.16
N ASP A 263 -4.15 9.69 -1.23
CA ASP A 263 -4.30 10.04 0.18
C ASP A 263 -3.64 9.03 1.14
N CYS A 264 -2.34 8.74 1.00
CA CYS A 264 -1.62 8.21 2.15
C CYS A 264 -1.09 9.36 3.00
N TRP A 265 -1.38 9.32 4.29
CA TRP A 265 -1.00 10.32 5.30
C TRP A 265 0.53 10.47 5.47
N SER A 266 1.32 9.68 4.74
CA SER A 266 2.76 9.52 4.87
C SER A 266 3.48 9.34 3.52
N VAL A 267 3.05 10.01 2.43
CA VAL A 267 3.89 10.09 1.22
C VAL A 267 5.21 10.77 1.62
N PRO A 268 6.38 10.14 1.41
CA PRO A 268 7.65 10.80 1.66
C PRO A 268 7.79 12.05 0.80
N GLN A 269 8.36 13.11 1.36
CA GLN A 269 8.60 14.33 0.59
C GLN A 269 9.47 14.00 -0.63
N LEU A 270 9.07 14.49 -1.81
CA LEU A 270 9.85 14.35 -3.05
C LEU A 270 11.26 14.92 -2.83
N PRO A 271 12.34 14.14 -3.02
CA PRO A 271 13.68 14.66 -2.84
C PRO A 271 14.06 15.65 -3.94
N LEU A 272 14.82 16.69 -3.60
CA LEU A 272 15.31 17.67 -4.58
C LEU A 272 16.09 17.03 -5.74
N LYS A 273 16.81 15.93 -5.46
CA LYS A 273 17.56 15.16 -6.45
C LYS A 273 16.69 14.51 -7.54
N ALA A 274 15.39 14.39 -7.31
CA ALA A 274 14.44 13.92 -8.30
C ALA A 274 14.06 15.02 -9.33
N CYS A 275 14.38 16.29 -9.06
CA CYS A 275 14.09 17.42 -9.94
C CYS A 275 15.20 17.62 -10.99
N VAL A 276 15.42 16.60 -11.80
CA VAL A 276 16.35 16.61 -12.94
C VAL A 276 15.58 16.41 -14.24
N ALA A 277 16.19 16.80 -15.37
CA ALA A 277 15.52 16.71 -16.67
C ALA A 277 15.27 15.25 -17.10
N THR A 278 16.19 14.35 -16.79
CA THR A 278 16.10 12.94 -17.18
C THR A 278 15.13 12.15 -16.30
N ALA A 279 14.49 11.13 -16.85
CA ALA A 279 13.66 10.21 -16.09
C ALA A 279 14.49 9.34 -15.14
N LEU A 280 13.92 9.03 -13.97
CA LEU A 280 14.54 8.31 -12.87
C LEU A 280 13.63 7.17 -12.41
N PRO A 281 13.94 5.91 -12.76
CA PRO A 281 13.25 4.74 -12.24
C PRO A 281 13.13 4.74 -10.71
N GLY A 282 11.96 4.41 -10.19
CA GLY A 282 11.64 4.44 -8.76
C GLY A 282 11.06 5.76 -8.25
N VAL A 283 11.12 6.84 -9.05
CA VAL A 283 10.48 8.12 -8.72
C VAL A 283 9.05 8.17 -9.25
N SER A 284 8.24 9.06 -8.68
CA SER A 284 6.82 9.14 -8.99
C SER A 284 6.50 9.50 -10.43
N LEU A 285 5.36 9.02 -10.90
CA LEU A 285 4.71 9.49 -12.12
C LEU A 285 3.22 9.75 -11.87
N GLY A 286 2.62 10.54 -12.73
CA GLY A 286 1.18 10.78 -12.72
C GLY A 286 0.66 11.18 -14.09
N ILE A 287 -0.64 11.05 -14.27
CA ILE A 287 -1.31 11.46 -15.51
C ILE A 287 -1.32 12.99 -15.57
N HIS A 288 -0.83 13.55 -16.67
CA HIS A 288 -0.74 15.00 -16.89
C HIS A 288 -2.12 15.64 -16.80
N GLN A 289 -2.24 16.72 -16.04
CA GLN A 289 -3.50 17.45 -15.83
C GLN A 289 -4.66 16.59 -15.28
N SER A 290 -4.34 15.46 -14.64
CA SER A 290 -5.31 14.66 -13.89
C SER A 290 -5.12 14.86 -12.39
N THR A 291 -6.22 14.76 -11.66
CA THR A 291 -6.21 14.64 -10.20
C THR A 291 -6.12 13.18 -9.76
N ALA A 292 -5.98 12.23 -10.69
CA ALA A 292 -5.72 10.83 -10.33
C ALA A 292 -4.44 10.73 -9.48
N GLY A 293 -4.40 9.73 -8.60
CA GLY A 293 -3.26 9.46 -7.71
C GLY A 293 -1.93 9.29 -8.47
N SER A 294 -0.83 9.33 -7.72
CA SER A 294 0.52 9.13 -8.27
C SER A 294 1.02 7.72 -8.00
N SER A 295 1.83 7.21 -8.92
CA SER A 295 2.42 5.86 -8.87
C SER A 295 3.91 5.93 -9.17
N THR A 296 4.55 4.80 -9.49
CA THR A 296 5.99 4.74 -9.73
C THR A 296 6.34 4.50 -11.20
N LEU A 297 7.37 5.21 -11.68
CA LEU A 297 8.07 4.87 -12.91
C LEU A 297 8.94 3.64 -12.66
N GLY A 298 8.72 2.55 -13.39
CA GLY A 298 9.61 1.39 -13.37
C GLY A 298 10.92 1.72 -14.09
N GLY A 299 11.47 0.77 -14.82
CA GLY A 299 12.64 0.98 -15.68
C GLY A 299 12.30 1.21 -17.14
N ALA A 300 13.33 1.17 -17.97
CA ALA A 300 13.24 1.28 -19.42
C ALA A 300 13.46 -0.07 -20.11
N LEU A 301 12.63 -0.35 -21.11
CA LEU A 301 12.82 -1.43 -22.05
C LEU A 301 13.21 -0.87 -23.42
N GLU A 302 13.90 -1.69 -24.20
CA GLU A 302 14.20 -1.43 -25.59
C GLU A 302 13.47 -2.41 -26.48
N LEU A 303 12.79 -1.87 -27.51
CA LEU A 303 12.05 -2.63 -28.49
C LEU A 303 12.69 -2.47 -29.86
N ARG A 304 12.75 -3.55 -30.64
CA ARG A 304 13.23 -3.53 -32.02
C ARG A 304 12.12 -3.95 -32.96
N PHE A 305 11.86 -3.14 -33.99
CA PHE A 305 10.82 -3.39 -35.00
C PHE A 305 11.43 -3.75 -36.35
N ALA A 306 10.65 -4.37 -37.22
CA ALA A 306 11.11 -4.78 -38.56
C ALA A 306 11.30 -3.59 -39.52
N ASP A 307 10.48 -2.56 -39.36
CA ASP A 307 10.38 -1.37 -40.22
C ASP A 307 11.31 -0.22 -39.79
N GLN A 308 11.94 -0.33 -38.61
CA GLN A 308 12.74 0.75 -38.03
C GLN A 308 14.16 0.26 -37.71
N PRO A 309 15.20 0.98 -38.17
CA PRO A 309 16.57 0.63 -37.83
C PRO A 309 16.85 0.98 -36.36
N GLY A 310 17.18 -0.05 -35.57
CA GLY A 310 17.71 0.11 -34.21
C GLY A 310 16.70 -0.16 -33.09
N TRP A 311 17.20 0.01 -31.86
CA TRP A 311 16.44 -0.17 -30.63
C TRP A 311 15.78 1.14 -30.21
N GLN A 312 14.51 1.07 -29.81
CA GLN A 312 13.76 2.21 -29.28
C GLN A 312 13.48 2.03 -27.80
N LYS A 313 13.85 3.04 -27.01
CA LYS A 313 13.76 3.04 -25.56
C LYS A 313 12.39 3.56 -25.10
N TYR A 314 11.70 2.79 -24.28
CA TYR A 314 10.42 3.13 -23.66
C TYR A 314 10.47 2.89 -22.17
N TYR A 315 9.87 3.78 -21.39
CA TYR A 315 9.72 3.56 -19.95
C TYR A 315 8.48 2.72 -19.66
N THR A 316 8.53 2.00 -18.53
CA THR A 316 7.48 1.09 -18.10
C THR A 316 6.85 1.52 -16.79
N THR A 317 5.58 1.18 -16.62
CA THR A 317 4.83 1.22 -15.36
C THR A 317 3.60 0.31 -15.52
N CYS A 318 2.77 0.17 -14.49
CA CYS A 318 1.50 -0.55 -14.64
C CYS A 318 0.49 0.26 -15.46
N PHE A 319 -0.36 -0.43 -16.23
CA PHE A 319 -1.42 0.23 -16.99
C PHE A 319 -2.41 0.95 -16.09
N HIS A 320 -2.78 0.35 -14.96
CA HIS A 320 -3.68 1.00 -14.01
C HIS A 320 -3.09 2.27 -13.38
N CYS A 321 -1.76 2.48 -13.42
CA CYS A 321 -1.10 3.71 -12.98
C CYS A 321 -1.28 4.89 -13.95
N VAL A 322 -1.55 4.58 -15.22
CA VAL A 322 -1.76 5.57 -16.28
C VAL A 322 -3.20 5.58 -16.80
N TYR A 323 -4.06 4.71 -16.26
CA TYR A 323 -5.47 4.62 -16.58
C TYR A 323 -6.31 5.31 -15.48
N PRO A 324 -6.86 6.50 -15.74
CA PRO A 324 -7.57 7.28 -14.73
C PRO A 324 -8.88 6.59 -14.31
N PRO A 325 -9.19 6.52 -13.00
CA PRO A 325 -10.50 6.05 -12.53
C PRO A 325 -11.63 6.95 -13.04
N PRO A 326 -12.88 6.46 -13.18
CA PRO A 326 -14.00 7.22 -13.73
C PRO A 326 -14.19 8.63 -13.15
N GLN A 327 -14.05 8.78 -11.83
CA GLN A 327 -14.21 10.09 -11.17
C GLN A 327 -13.12 11.12 -11.50
N HIS A 328 -12.00 10.71 -12.11
CA HIS A 328 -10.88 11.58 -12.50
C HIS A 328 -10.78 11.80 -14.01
N ARG A 329 -11.82 11.43 -14.78
CA ARG A 329 -11.83 11.52 -16.25
C ARG A 329 -12.43 12.80 -16.80
N GLU A 330 -13.02 13.66 -15.98
CA GLU A 330 -13.80 14.82 -16.44
C GLU A 330 -13.05 15.69 -17.47
N THR A 331 -11.80 16.07 -17.16
CA THR A 331 -10.96 16.87 -18.06
C THR A 331 -10.54 16.12 -19.32
N LEU A 332 -10.45 14.79 -19.25
CA LEU A 332 -9.99 13.92 -20.33
C LEU A 332 -11.12 13.56 -21.30
N LEU A 333 -12.38 13.53 -20.85
CA LEU A 333 -13.55 13.23 -21.68
C LEU A 333 -13.84 14.32 -22.73
N ALA A 334 -13.22 15.50 -22.59
CA ALA A 334 -13.27 16.55 -23.62
C ALA A 334 -12.48 16.19 -24.90
N ILE A 335 -11.59 15.19 -24.84
CA ILE A 335 -10.79 14.74 -25.99
C ILE A 335 -11.62 13.82 -26.88
N ASN A 336 -11.55 14.03 -28.20
CA ASN A 336 -12.31 13.25 -29.16
C ASN A 336 -11.91 11.76 -29.09
N GLY A 337 -12.91 10.87 -29.02
CA GLY A 337 -12.70 9.43 -28.92
C GLY A 337 -12.32 8.91 -27.53
N ALA A 338 -12.21 9.78 -26.50
CA ALA A 338 -11.78 9.38 -25.16
C ALA A 338 -12.70 8.32 -24.52
N MET A 339 -14.02 8.51 -24.60
CA MET A 339 -15.00 7.58 -24.05
C MET A 339 -14.90 6.19 -24.69
N GLN A 340 -14.77 6.13 -26.02
CA GLN A 340 -14.57 4.88 -26.75
C GLN A 340 -13.20 4.28 -26.45
N GLY A 341 -12.16 5.10 -26.27
CA GLY A 341 -10.82 4.68 -25.83
C GLY A 341 -10.89 3.93 -24.51
N PHE A 342 -11.39 4.59 -23.47
CA PHE A 342 -11.51 3.98 -22.13
C PHE A 342 -12.31 2.68 -22.16
N ALA A 343 -13.47 2.65 -22.83
CA ALA A 343 -14.28 1.44 -22.92
C ALA A 343 -13.54 0.27 -23.62
N ARG A 344 -12.77 0.55 -24.68
CA ARG A 344 -11.98 -0.50 -25.37
C ARG A 344 -10.85 -1.03 -24.48
N TRP A 345 -10.15 -0.16 -23.76
CA TRP A 345 -8.97 -0.51 -22.98
C TRP A 345 -9.28 -1.26 -21.68
N GLU A 346 -10.56 -1.36 -21.30
CA GLU A 346 -10.95 -2.21 -20.17
C GLU A 346 -10.69 -3.69 -20.43
N THR A 347 -10.86 -4.13 -21.67
CA THR A 347 -10.77 -5.54 -22.07
C THR A 347 -9.74 -5.80 -23.16
N ASN A 348 -9.25 -4.77 -23.85
CA ASN A 348 -8.27 -4.91 -24.93
C ASN A 348 -6.98 -4.14 -24.64
N ALA A 349 -5.86 -4.71 -25.07
CA ALA A 349 -4.56 -4.07 -25.01
C ALA A 349 -4.46 -3.00 -26.11
N PRO A 350 -4.26 -1.71 -25.77
CA PRO A 350 -3.94 -0.71 -26.79
C PRO A 350 -2.52 -0.90 -27.33
N SER A 351 -2.39 -0.91 -28.66
CA SER A 351 -1.12 -1.00 -29.39
C SER A 351 -0.71 0.38 -29.94
N PHE A 352 0.40 0.42 -30.69
CA PHE A 352 0.87 1.60 -31.41
C PHE A 352 -0.13 2.14 -32.46
N ASP A 353 -1.10 1.33 -32.88
CA ASP A 353 -2.15 1.73 -33.82
C ASP A 353 -3.26 2.55 -33.15
N ASP A 354 -3.28 2.62 -31.81
CA ASP A 354 -4.26 3.38 -31.07
C ASP A 354 -3.93 4.88 -31.06
N HIS A 355 -4.48 5.61 -32.02
CA HIS A 355 -4.18 7.04 -32.15
C HIS A 355 -4.74 7.91 -31.01
N VAL A 356 -5.74 7.43 -30.26
CA VAL A 356 -6.34 8.18 -29.14
C VAL A 356 -5.45 8.09 -27.89
N LEU A 357 -4.78 6.96 -27.70
CA LEU A 357 -3.99 6.67 -26.50
C LEU A 357 -2.93 7.75 -26.19
N PRO A 358 -2.07 8.20 -27.14
CA PRO A 358 -1.01 9.15 -26.84
C PRO A 358 -1.50 10.58 -26.64
N GLU A 359 -2.69 10.91 -27.15
CA GLU A 359 -3.34 12.21 -26.92
C GLU A 359 -3.97 12.26 -25.52
N LEU A 360 -4.59 11.15 -25.11
CA LEU A 360 -5.34 11.05 -23.86
C LEU A 360 -4.43 10.84 -22.65
N LEU A 361 -3.39 10.01 -22.78
CA LEU A 361 -2.55 9.57 -21.67
C LEU A 361 -1.15 10.17 -21.78
N ARG A 362 -1.04 11.44 -21.40
CA ARG A 362 0.24 12.14 -21.22
C ARG A 362 0.72 11.99 -19.78
N ILE A 363 2.03 11.87 -19.58
CA ILE A 363 2.62 11.51 -18.27
C ILE A 363 3.57 12.59 -17.78
N ASP A 364 3.47 12.89 -16.48
CA ASP A 364 4.39 13.73 -15.73
C ASP A 364 5.34 12.87 -14.86
N HIS A 365 6.60 13.26 -14.76
CA HIS A 365 7.64 12.67 -13.92
C HIS A 365 8.66 13.75 -13.44
N PRO A 366 8.90 13.91 -12.13
CA PRO A 366 8.04 13.47 -11.04
C PRO A 366 6.59 13.90 -11.25
N SER A 367 5.64 13.25 -10.56
CA SER A 367 4.23 13.56 -10.74
C SER A 367 3.93 15.02 -10.38
N ASN A 368 2.94 15.63 -11.06
CA ASN A 368 2.54 16.99 -10.75
C ASN A 368 2.02 17.15 -9.32
N SER A 369 1.33 16.11 -8.81
CA SER A 369 0.82 16.07 -7.43
C SER A 369 1.96 16.15 -6.42
N ASP A 370 3.02 15.34 -6.59
CA ASP A 370 4.14 15.31 -5.64
C ASP A 370 4.95 16.60 -5.69
N LEU A 371 5.14 17.18 -6.88
CA LEU A 371 5.79 18.48 -7.02
C LEU A 371 5.00 19.59 -6.31
N ARG A 372 3.67 19.62 -6.46
CA ARG A 372 2.81 20.60 -5.76
C ARG A 372 2.85 20.39 -4.25
N GLN A 373 2.79 19.14 -3.80
CA GLN A 373 2.90 18.82 -2.38
C GLN A 373 4.25 19.24 -1.81
N ALA A 374 5.34 19.05 -2.57
CA ALA A 374 6.67 19.51 -2.17
C ALA A 374 6.74 21.04 -2.06
N VAL A 375 6.17 21.78 -3.03
CA VAL A 375 6.06 23.25 -2.97
C VAL A 375 5.29 23.69 -1.73
N GLU A 376 4.12 23.10 -1.47
CA GLU A 376 3.29 23.45 -0.32
C GLU A 376 4.00 23.13 1.01
N SER A 377 4.65 21.98 1.11
CA SER A 377 5.43 21.59 2.27
C SER A 377 6.60 22.53 2.55
N GLU A 378 7.30 23.01 1.50
CA GLU A 378 8.38 23.98 1.65
C GLU A 378 7.84 25.36 2.04
N LYS A 379 6.68 25.81 1.50
CA LYS A 379 6.01 27.04 1.92
C LYS A 379 5.61 27.02 3.40
N ALA A 380 4.96 25.95 3.83
CA ALA A 380 4.61 25.75 5.23
C ALA A 380 5.86 25.71 6.14
N SER A 381 6.95 25.09 5.68
CA SER A 381 8.22 25.09 6.42
C SER A 381 8.85 26.48 6.50
N PHE A 382 8.78 27.25 5.42
CA PHE A 382 9.28 28.63 5.36
C PHE A 382 8.53 29.52 6.36
N GLU A 383 7.20 29.46 6.35
CA GLU A 383 6.35 30.18 7.31
C GLU A 383 6.62 29.73 8.75
N GLY A 384 6.78 28.42 8.98
CA GLY A 384 7.09 27.87 10.31
C GLY A 384 8.46 28.32 10.85
N PHE A 385 9.45 28.59 10.01
CA PHE A 385 10.73 29.16 10.43
C PHE A 385 10.68 30.67 10.64
N ARG A 386 9.74 31.39 10.02
CA ARG A 386 9.46 32.82 10.27
C ARG A 386 8.47 33.00 11.42
N ASP A 387 8.78 32.40 12.57
CA ASP A 387 8.00 32.63 13.77
C ASP A 387 8.16 34.08 14.28
N ARG A 388 7.29 34.48 15.20
CA ARG A 388 7.31 35.84 15.80
C ARG A 388 8.70 36.22 16.31
N ARG A 389 9.42 35.27 16.92
CA ARG A 389 10.74 35.50 17.49
C ARG A 389 11.77 35.75 16.40
N PHE A 390 11.72 35.01 15.29
CA PHE A 390 12.58 35.26 14.15
C PHE A 390 12.35 36.66 13.58
N THR A 391 11.10 37.09 13.40
CA THR A 391 10.77 38.43 12.89
C THR A 391 11.23 39.55 13.82
N GLU A 392 11.09 39.38 15.13
CA GLU A 392 11.62 40.33 16.13
C GLU A 392 13.15 40.40 16.09
N LEU A 393 13.84 39.27 15.94
CA LEU A 393 15.29 39.25 15.80
C LEU A 393 15.76 39.84 14.46
N GLU A 394 15.02 39.59 13.37
CA GLU A 394 15.26 40.15 12.04
C GLU A 394 15.18 41.69 12.07
N SER A 395 14.19 42.26 12.76
CA SER A 395 14.09 43.72 12.91
C SER A 395 15.22 44.31 13.75
N TRP A 396 15.61 43.67 14.87
CA TRP A 396 16.73 44.14 15.68
C TRP A 396 18.09 44.05 14.95
N VAL A 397 18.29 43.00 14.15
CA VAL A 397 19.50 42.89 13.33
C VAL A 397 19.53 43.96 12.25
N THR A 398 18.40 44.22 11.59
CA THR A 398 18.29 45.26 10.56
C THR A 398 18.56 46.65 11.16
N ALA A 399 17.95 46.97 12.31
CA ALA A 399 18.16 48.22 13.03
C ALA A 399 19.65 48.43 13.41
N LEU A 400 20.32 47.38 13.90
CA LEU A 400 21.75 47.40 14.17
C LEU A 400 22.61 47.65 12.92
N GLU A 401 22.24 47.06 11.77
CA GLU A 401 22.94 47.24 10.50
C GLU A 401 22.73 48.65 9.91
N GLU A 402 21.60 49.29 10.21
CA GLU A 402 21.26 50.67 9.83
C GLU A 402 21.82 51.73 10.80
N GLY A 403 22.46 51.31 11.89
CA GLY A 403 23.09 52.20 12.87
C GLY A 403 22.16 52.71 13.98
N GLU A 404 21.01 52.07 14.18
CA GLU A 404 20.08 52.37 15.28
C GLU A 404 20.49 51.66 16.59
N ASP A 405 19.99 52.18 17.72
CA ASP A 405 20.26 51.62 19.05
C ASP A 405 19.36 50.40 19.31
N ALA A 406 19.88 49.22 18.99
CA ALA A 406 19.24 47.93 19.26
C ALA A 406 20.23 46.97 19.94
N PHE A 407 19.74 46.16 20.89
CA PHE A 407 20.56 45.21 21.64
C PHE A 407 20.21 43.77 21.25
N ILE A 408 21.21 42.99 20.82
CA ILE A 408 21.07 41.56 20.55
C ILE A 408 22.16 40.77 21.28
N THR A 409 21.77 39.74 22.02
CA THR A 409 22.76 38.87 22.68
C THR A 409 23.47 37.98 21.65
N SER A 410 24.68 37.50 21.97
CA SER A 410 25.39 36.54 21.09
C SER A 410 24.61 35.25 20.85
N LYS A 411 23.77 34.82 21.80
CA LYS A 411 22.94 33.62 21.67
C LYS A 411 21.80 33.84 20.68
N GLU A 412 21.16 35.01 20.72
CA GLU A 412 20.09 35.40 19.79
C GLU A 412 20.62 35.60 18.38
N ARG A 413 21.77 36.26 18.22
CA ARG A 413 22.43 36.37 16.91
C ARG A 413 22.72 35.01 16.29
N LYS A 414 23.29 34.08 17.06
CA LYS A 414 23.52 32.69 16.60
C LYS A 414 22.23 31.96 16.23
N PHE A 415 21.16 32.16 17.00
CA PHE A 415 19.85 31.58 16.69
C PHE A 415 19.30 32.14 15.37
N TYR A 416 19.32 33.47 15.21
CA TYR A 416 18.89 34.16 13.99
C TYR A 416 19.68 33.67 12.76
N GLU A 417 21.02 33.65 12.83
CA GLU A 417 21.88 33.17 11.75
C GLU A 417 21.56 31.72 11.36
N LYS A 418 21.34 30.84 12.35
CA LYS A 418 20.96 29.44 12.10
C LYS A 418 19.58 29.32 11.43
N GLN A 419 18.60 30.14 11.83
CA GLN A 419 17.29 30.14 11.19
C GLN A 419 17.34 30.73 9.78
N ARG A 420 18.12 31.80 9.56
CA ARG A 420 18.35 32.39 8.24
C ARG A 420 18.97 31.38 7.28
N GLN A 421 19.98 30.62 7.72
CA GLN A 421 20.54 29.52 6.93
C GLN A 421 19.49 28.46 6.55
N ARG A 422 18.55 28.14 7.46
CA ARG A 422 17.45 27.22 7.15
C ARG A 422 16.47 27.82 6.14
N LEU A 423 16.12 29.09 6.27
CA LEU A 423 15.27 29.81 5.33
C LEU A 423 15.91 29.85 3.93
N ASP A 424 17.22 30.09 3.83
CA ASP A 424 17.93 30.06 2.55
C ASP A 424 17.87 28.67 1.90
N VAL A 425 18.03 27.59 2.68
CA VAL A 425 17.89 26.21 2.18
C VAL A 425 16.47 25.94 1.70
N VAL A 426 15.44 26.31 2.47
CA VAL A 426 14.03 26.15 2.09
C VAL A 426 13.72 26.96 0.83
N GLN A 427 14.15 28.22 0.77
CA GLN A 427 13.93 29.10 -0.38
C GLN A 427 14.57 28.54 -1.66
N ASN A 428 15.79 28.00 -1.57
CA ASN A 428 16.46 27.36 -2.68
C ASN A 428 15.72 26.10 -3.17
N ARG A 429 15.19 25.27 -2.24
CA ARG A 429 14.37 24.11 -2.59
C ARG A 429 13.07 24.52 -3.26
N LEU A 430 12.35 25.48 -2.67
CA LEU A 430 11.10 26.03 -3.21
C LEU A 430 11.30 26.55 -4.64
N THR A 431 12.31 27.39 -4.85
CA THR A 431 12.66 27.95 -6.16
C THR A 431 12.93 26.85 -7.18
N THR A 432 13.59 25.77 -6.77
CA THR A 432 13.88 24.62 -7.65
C THR A 432 12.61 23.90 -8.07
N TYR A 433 11.70 23.57 -7.15
CA TYR A 433 10.43 22.93 -7.46
C TYR A 433 9.56 23.81 -8.36
N GLU A 434 9.41 25.09 -8.02
CA GLU A 434 8.61 26.04 -8.80
C GLU A 434 9.17 26.23 -10.20
N ARG A 435 10.50 26.33 -10.36
CA ARG A 435 11.14 26.40 -11.68
C ARG A 435 10.93 25.12 -12.49
N PHE A 436 10.98 23.95 -11.85
CA PHE A 436 10.76 22.68 -12.53
C PHE A 436 9.33 22.58 -13.10
N LEU A 437 8.34 23.04 -12.34
CA LEU A 437 6.94 23.13 -12.74
C LEU A 437 6.70 24.20 -13.81
N SER A 438 7.19 25.43 -13.62
CA SER A 438 6.93 26.56 -14.52
C SER A 438 7.55 26.36 -15.90
N ASN A 439 8.75 25.77 -15.95
CA ASN A 439 9.42 25.39 -17.19
C ASN A 439 8.84 24.10 -17.81
N LYS A 440 7.82 23.49 -17.19
CA LYS A 440 7.20 22.23 -17.63
C LYS A 440 8.21 21.11 -17.85
N VAL A 441 9.30 21.12 -17.09
CA VAL A 441 10.34 20.11 -17.21
C VAL A 441 9.76 18.75 -16.87
N ASN A 442 8.83 18.69 -15.90
CA ASN A 442 8.17 17.48 -15.42
C ASN A 442 7.39 16.69 -16.48
N ILE A 443 7.13 17.21 -17.67
CA ILE A 443 6.42 16.44 -18.71
C ILE A 443 7.36 15.35 -19.23
N LEU A 444 7.05 14.08 -18.95
CA LEU A 444 7.85 12.94 -19.38
C LEU A 444 7.62 12.63 -20.86
N GLY A 445 6.36 12.48 -21.25
CA GLY A 445 6.00 11.93 -22.55
C GLY A 445 4.56 11.44 -22.62
N LYS A 446 4.33 10.40 -23.43
CA LYS A 446 2.99 9.87 -23.72
C LYS A 446 2.97 8.34 -23.69
N VAL A 447 1.87 7.77 -23.25
CA VAL A 447 1.64 6.32 -23.32
C VAL A 447 1.39 5.94 -24.78
N VAL A 448 2.04 4.89 -25.25
CA VAL A 448 2.00 4.46 -26.66
C VAL A 448 1.52 3.02 -26.86
N ALA A 449 1.57 2.21 -25.80
CA ALA A 449 0.99 0.88 -25.77
C ALA A 449 0.71 0.48 -24.32
N GLY A 450 -0.11 -0.54 -24.12
CA GLY A 450 -0.37 -1.11 -22.80
C GLY A 450 -1.13 -2.42 -22.84
N SER A 451 -1.19 -3.06 -21.69
CA SER A 451 -1.93 -4.32 -21.47
C SER A 451 -3.45 -4.16 -21.42
N GLY A 452 -3.97 -2.98 -21.06
CA GLY A 452 -5.39 -2.81 -20.72
C GLY A 452 -5.69 -3.11 -19.25
N GLN A 453 -6.89 -2.78 -18.77
CA GLN A 453 -7.17 -2.74 -17.32
C GLN A 453 -7.37 -4.12 -16.67
N TRP A 454 -8.00 -5.07 -17.36
CA TRP A 454 -8.41 -6.35 -16.77
C TRP A 454 -7.98 -7.56 -17.58
N ARG A 455 -6.79 -7.50 -18.20
CA ARG A 455 -6.33 -8.56 -19.11
C ARG A 455 -5.56 -9.64 -18.35
N ALA A 456 -6.03 -10.88 -18.48
CA ALA A 456 -5.29 -12.07 -18.10
C ALA A 456 -4.72 -12.78 -19.34
N LYS A 457 -3.53 -13.39 -19.22
CA LYS A 457 -2.89 -14.14 -20.30
C LYS A 457 -2.34 -15.47 -19.84
N GLU A 458 -2.44 -16.45 -20.73
CA GLU A 458 -1.84 -17.76 -20.53
C GLU A 458 -0.32 -17.64 -20.49
N ARG A 459 0.28 -18.26 -19.48
CA ARG A 459 1.71 -18.31 -19.24
C ARG A 459 2.10 -19.62 -18.58
N GLN A 460 3.39 -19.90 -18.63
CA GLN A 460 3.98 -20.99 -17.87
C GLN A 460 3.98 -20.66 -16.38
N ILE A 461 3.50 -21.59 -15.56
CA ILE A 461 3.48 -21.48 -14.11
C ILE A 461 4.20 -22.66 -13.46
N ASP A 462 4.45 -22.58 -12.16
CA ASP A 462 5.06 -23.65 -11.35
C ASP A 462 6.38 -24.19 -11.96
N GLY A 463 7.24 -23.28 -12.41
CA GLY A 463 8.53 -23.62 -13.02
C GLY A 463 8.44 -24.19 -14.45
N GLY A 464 7.32 -23.96 -15.15
CA GLY A 464 7.08 -24.42 -16.51
C GLY A 464 6.42 -25.78 -16.63
N ILE A 465 5.91 -26.32 -15.52
CA ILE A 465 5.26 -27.64 -15.47
C ILE A 465 3.87 -27.59 -16.12
N GLN A 466 3.16 -26.47 -15.99
CA GLN A 466 1.81 -26.32 -16.53
C GLN A 466 1.55 -24.90 -17.05
N GLN A 467 0.45 -24.74 -17.79
CA GLN A 467 -0.06 -23.44 -18.23
C GLN A 467 -1.10 -22.93 -17.22
N GLY A 468 -1.11 -21.62 -17.02
CA GLY A 468 -2.12 -20.95 -16.22
C GLY A 468 -2.27 -19.49 -16.65
N LEU A 469 -3.35 -18.85 -16.22
CA LEU A 469 -3.54 -17.43 -16.48
C LEU A 469 -2.73 -16.58 -15.50
N GLY A 470 -2.17 -15.47 -15.96
CA GLY A 470 -1.52 -14.44 -15.15
C GLY A 470 -2.06 -13.06 -15.50
N ILE A 471 -2.13 -12.16 -14.53
CA ILE A 471 -2.50 -10.76 -14.75
C ILE A 471 -1.40 -10.07 -15.57
N MET A 472 -1.81 -9.35 -16.62
CA MET A 472 -0.95 -8.44 -17.37
C MET A 472 -1.37 -7.01 -17.08
N ASP A 473 -0.44 -6.23 -16.55
CA ASP A 473 -0.67 -4.85 -16.11
C ASP A 473 0.59 -4.01 -16.33
N TRP A 474 0.82 -3.64 -17.58
CA TRP A 474 1.94 -2.81 -18.02
C TRP A 474 1.50 -1.75 -19.03
N ALA A 475 2.26 -0.66 -19.10
CA ALA A 475 2.16 0.42 -20.08
C ALA A 475 3.55 0.86 -20.56
N LEU A 476 3.66 1.21 -21.85
CA LEU A 476 4.87 1.78 -22.46
C LEU A 476 4.72 3.28 -22.62
N ILE A 477 5.71 4.02 -22.15
CA ILE A 477 5.78 5.47 -22.22
C ILE A 477 6.92 5.87 -23.16
N SER A 478 6.58 6.56 -24.24
CA SER A 478 7.53 7.24 -25.10
C SER A 478 7.93 8.57 -24.45
N ALA A 479 9.15 8.64 -23.92
CA ALA A 479 9.68 9.86 -23.32
C ALA A 479 10.12 10.88 -24.39
N LEU A 480 10.09 12.16 -24.03
CA LEU A 480 10.71 13.22 -24.82
C LEU A 480 12.24 13.05 -24.81
N ALA A 481 12.94 13.44 -25.88
CA ALA A 481 14.40 13.24 -25.97
C ALA A 481 15.21 13.80 -24.77
N PRO A 482 14.93 15.01 -24.23
CA PRO A 482 15.64 15.52 -23.06
C PRO A 482 15.34 14.76 -21.76
N ARG A 483 14.32 13.91 -21.77
CA ARG A 483 13.81 13.15 -20.63
C ARG A 483 14.39 11.74 -20.58
N ILE A 484 15.16 11.32 -21.58
CA ILE A 484 15.80 10.00 -21.57
C ILE A 484 16.97 10.02 -20.57
N GLY A 485 16.91 9.12 -19.59
CA GLY A 485 17.88 8.95 -18.51
C GLY A 485 18.42 7.52 -18.39
N SER A 486 19.29 7.32 -17.39
CA SER A 486 19.86 6.01 -17.04
C SER A 486 18.82 5.05 -16.49
N ASN A 487 19.02 3.75 -16.69
CA ASN A 487 18.15 2.67 -16.24
C ASN A 487 18.59 2.12 -14.87
N LYS A 488 18.53 2.98 -13.85
CA LYS A 488 18.96 2.68 -12.47
C LYS A 488 17.87 3.00 -11.46
N PRO A 489 17.72 2.22 -10.36
CA PRO A 489 16.79 2.56 -9.30
C PRO A 489 17.21 3.86 -8.60
N PHE A 490 16.23 4.66 -8.21
CA PHE A 490 16.49 5.89 -7.48
C PHE A 490 16.90 5.57 -6.03
N PRO A 491 18.06 6.07 -5.55
CA PRO A 491 18.64 5.61 -4.28
C PRO A 491 17.94 6.16 -3.03
N TYR A 492 17.14 7.23 -3.14
CA TYR A 492 16.46 8.00 -2.07
C TYR A 492 17.35 8.51 -0.91
N SER A 493 18.48 7.87 -0.60
CA SER A 493 19.40 8.15 0.50
C SER A 493 20.85 8.03 0.04
N GLU A 494 21.75 8.86 0.59
CA GLU A 494 23.15 8.94 0.15
C GLU A 494 24.03 7.75 0.60
N GLY A 495 23.52 6.88 1.49
CA GLY A 495 24.23 5.69 1.99
C GLY A 495 23.76 4.37 1.37
N ALA A 496 22.84 4.41 0.41
CA ALA A 496 22.19 3.25 -0.19
C ALA A 496 23.09 2.56 -1.25
N GLN A 497 24.32 2.19 -0.90
CA GLN A 497 25.24 1.48 -1.83
C GLN A 497 24.62 0.18 -2.39
N ALA A 498 23.76 -0.49 -1.61
CA ALA A 498 23.02 -1.68 -2.05
C ALA A 498 22.06 -1.42 -3.23
N TYR A 499 21.84 -0.15 -3.59
CA TYR A 499 20.92 0.27 -4.65
C TYR A 499 21.64 1.02 -5.78
N ASP A 500 22.97 1.16 -5.74
CA ASP A 500 23.74 1.68 -6.88
C ASP A 500 24.03 0.54 -7.87
N VAL A 501 22.97 0.09 -8.53
CA VAL A 501 23.00 -0.99 -9.51
C VAL A 501 22.45 -0.50 -10.85
N VAL A 502 22.89 -1.12 -11.94
CA VAL A 502 22.29 -0.94 -13.27
C VAL A 502 21.27 -2.06 -13.46
N PHE A 503 20.09 -1.73 -13.95
CA PHE A 503 19.14 -2.76 -14.29
C PHE A 503 19.60 -3.56 -15.50
N PHE A 504 19.57 -4.89 -15.38
CA PHE A 504 19.82 -5.79 -16.49
C PHE A 504 18.86 -6.98 -16.44
N PHE A 505 18.80 -7.71 -17.53
CA PHE A 505 18.04 -8.95 -17.61
C PHE A 505 18.97 -10.16 -17.57
N SER A 506 18.61 -11.18 -16.77
CA SER A 506 19.35 -12.42 -16.66
C SER A 506 18.41 -13.62 -16.88
N ASN A 507 18.65 -14.37 -17.95
CA ASN A 507 17.95 -15.64 -18.18
C ASN A 507 18.37 -16.74 -17.20
N SER A 508 19.52 -16.60 -16.53
CA SER A 508 20.03 -17.60 -15.57
C SER A 508 19.49 -17.43 -14.17
N ASP A 509 18.91 -16.27 -13.85
CA ASP A 509 18.49 -15.94 -12.49
C ASP A 509 17.10 -16.54 -12.23
N ARG A 510 17.10 -17.83 -11.92
CA ARG A 510 15.89 -18.51 -11.45
C ARG A 510 15.49 -17.95 -10.09
N LEU A 511 14.22 -17.58 -9.98
CA LEU A 511 13.63 -17.16 -8.72
C LEU A 511 13.53 -18.33 -7.75
N GLU A 512 14.35 -18.29 -6.71
CA GLU A 512 14.37 -19.28 -5.63
C GLU A 512 13.52 -18.80 -4.44
N PRO A 513 12.81 -19.69 -3.73
CA PRO A 513 12.11 -19.33 -2.50
C PRO A 513 13.01 -18.62 -1.51
N ASP A 514 12.44 -17.67 -0.78
CA ASP A 514 13.16 -16.83 0.19
C ASP A 514 14.30 -15.99 -0.43
N MET A 515 14.38 -15.93 -1.77
CA MET A 515 15.28 -15.00 -2.44
C MET A 515 14.95 -13.56 -2.01
N ARG A 516 16.00 -12.82 -1.68
CA ARG A 516 15.93 -11.41 -1.33
C ARG A 516 15.73 -10.58 -2.59
N LEU A 517 14.62 -9.86 -2.63
CA LEU A 517 14.25 -8.98 -3.72
C LEU A 517 14.10 -7.55 -3.21
N PHE A 518 14.42 -6.60 -4.08
CA PHE A 518 14.44 -5.16 -3.81
C PHE A 518 13.50 -4.45 -4.75
N LYS A 519 13.04 -3.28 -4.33
CA LYS A 519 12.40 -2.32 -5.22
C LYS A 519 12.75 -0.88 -4.84
N SER A 520 12.57 0.03 -5.79
CA SER A 520 12.55 1.47 -5.56
C SER A 520 11.19 2.00 -5.99
N GLY A 521 10.48 2.67 -5.09
CA GLY A 521 9.13 3.19 -5.36
C GLY A 521 8.82 4.50 -4.66
N ARG A 522 7.82 5.21 -5.19
CA ARG A 522 7.40 6.53 -4.73
C ARG A 522 7.11 6.56 -3.23
N SER A 523 6.31 5.61 -2.74
CA SER A 523 5.63 5.70 -1.44
C SER A 523 6.48 5.13 -0.33
N THR A 524 7.10 3.98 -0.54
CA THR A 524 7.95 3.35 0.50
C THR A 524 9.45 3.46 0.20
N GLN A 525 9.82 4.18 -0.86
CA GLN A 525 11.21 4.35 -1.28
C GLN A 525 11.86 3.00 -1.59
N ASN A 526 13.08 2.81 -1.10
CA ASN A 526 13.86 1.61 -1.28
C ASN A 526 13.55 0.60 -0.18
N THR A 527 13.00 -0.54 -0.59
CA THR A 527 12.57 -1.61 0.32
C THR A 527 13.03 -2.96 -0.19
N GLU A 528 12.93 -3.94 0.71
CA GLU A 528 13.32 -5.31 0.45
C GLU A 528 12.32 -6.30 1.02
N GLY A 529 12.20 -7.44 0.36
CA GLY A 529 11.28 -8.50 0.73
C GLY A 529 11.86 -9.87 0.45
N ARG A 530 11.01 -10.89 0.59
CA ARG A 530 11.33 -12.29 0.33
C ARG A 530 10.34 -12.88 -0.65
N TYR A 531 10.86 -13.51 -1.70
CA TYR A 531 10.03 -14.18 -2.70
C TYR A 531 9.35 -15.42 -2.10
N ALA A 532 8.05 -15.60 -2.36
CA ALA A 532 7.25 -16.71 -1.82
C ALA A 532 7.77 -18.09 -2.23
N GLY A 533 8.33 -18.21 -3.44
CA GLY A 533 8.82 -19.48 -3.98
C GLY A 533 7.75 -20.43 -4.52
N VAL A 534 6.47 -20.04 -4.46
CA VAL A 534 5.33 -20.78 -5.04
C VAL A 534 4.34 -19.80 -5.67
N MET A 535 3.60 -20.26 -6.68
CA MET A 535 2.54 -19.47 -7.31
C MET A 535 1.29 -19.44 -6.43
N GLN A 536 0.73 -18.25 -6.28
CA GLN A 536 -0.44 -17.99 -5.46
C GLN A 536 -1.64 -17.69 -6.37
N ALA A 537 -2.83 -18.13 -6.01
CA ALA A 537 -4.01 -17.91 -6.84
C ALA A 537 -4.70 -16.59 -6.48
N ARG A 538 -5.12 -15.84 -7.50
CA ARG A 538 -5.97 -14.66 -7.40
C ARG A 538 -7.27 -14.94 -8.13
N ILE A 539 -8.38 -14.47 -7.56
CA ILE A 539 -9.71 -14.66 -8.13
C ILE A 539 -10.32 -13.30 -8.41
N HIS A 540 -10.29 -12.88 -9.67
CA HIS A 540 -11.01 -11.71 -10.17
C HIS A 540 -12.27 -12.14 -10.92
N ARG A 541 -13.07 -11.17 -11.36
CA ARG A 541 -14.34 -11.44 -12.04
C ARG A 541 -14.36 -10.70 -13.35
N GLU A 542 -14.54 -11.44 -14.42
CA GLU A 542 -14.69 -10.90 -15.78
C GLU A 542 -16.13 -11.11 -16.25
N THR A 543 -16.54 -10.30 -17.22
CA THR A 543 -17.81 -10.49 -17.92
C THR A 543 -17.55 -11.41 -19.11
N ASN A 544 -18.21 -12.56 -19.16
CA ASN A 544 -18.11 -13.48 -20.29
C ASN A 544 -18.82 -12.92 -21.53
N THR A 545 -18.73 -13.65 -22.65
CA THR A 545 -19.37 -13.27 -23.93
C THR A 545 -20.90 -13.17 -23.86
N GLN A 546 -21.53 -13.71 -22.82
CA GLN A 546 -22.97 -13.66 -22.57
C GLN A 546 -23.38 -12.51 -21.63
N GLY A 547 -22.42 -11.69 -21.17
CA GLY A 547 -22.69 -10.59 -20.23
C GLY A 547 -22.72 -11.03 -18.76
N GLU A 548 -22.46 -12.30 -18.46
CA GLU A 548 -22.46 -12.81 -17.09
C GLU A 548 -21.10 -12.63 -16.43
N ARG A 549 -21.08 -12.27 -15.15
CA ARG A 549 -19.84 -12.23 -14.38
C ARG A 549 -19.41 -13.64 -14.03
N VAL A 550 -18.17 -14.01 -14.32
CA VAL A 550 -17.58 -15.31 -14.00
C VAL A 550 -16.29 -15.12 -13.20
N PRO A 551 -15.98 -16.01 -12.25
CA PRO A 551 -14.69 -15.96 -11.57
C PRO A 551 -13.60 -16.41 -12.54
N VAL A 552 -12.51 -15.66 -12.58
CA VAL A 552 -11.30 -15.99 -13.35
C VAL A 552 -10.18 -16.16 -12.35
N VAL A 553 -9.51 -17.30 -12.42
CA VAL A 553 -8.36 -17.62 -11.56
C VAL A 553 -7.09 -17.25 -12.32
N THR A 554 -6.21 -16.48 -11.68
CA THR A 554 -4.84 -16.24 -12.15
C THR A 554 -3.84 -16.66 -11.09
N TYR A 555 -2.60 -16.88 -11.52
CA TYR A 555 -1.52 -17.42 -10.71
C TYR A 555 -0.39 -16.41 -10.69
N GLU A 556 -0.16 -15.78 -9.55
CA GLU A 556 0.76 -14.65 -9.41
C GLU A 556 1.98 -15.00 -8.57
N HIS A 557 3.09 -14.33 -8.89
CA HIS A 557 4.27 -14.31 -8.04
C HIS A 557 4.05 -13.35 -6.88
N GLU A 558 4.37 -13.76 -5.66
CA GLU A 558 4.24 -12.92 -4.47
C GLU A 558 5.58 -12.69 -3.74
N ILE A 559 5.69 -11.52 -3.11
CA ILE A 559 6.76 -11.14 -2.20
C ILE A 559 6.13 -10.83 -0.85
N SER A 560 6.72 -11.34 0.24
CA SER A 560 6.38 -10.87 1.59
C SER A 560 7.36 -9.80 2.05
N ALA A 561 6.88 -8.84 2.83
CA ALA A 561 7.77 -7.94 3.55
C ALA A 561 8.56 -8.68 4.65
N LEU A 562 9.64 -8.06 5.12
CA LEU A 562 10.34 -8.53 6.31
C LEU A 562 9.51 -8.24 7.57
N TYR A 563 9.74 -9.03 8.63
CA TYR A 563 9.06 -8.87 9.92
C TYR A 563 9.15 -7.42 10.42
N GLY A 564 7.99 -6.82 10.71
CA GLY A 564 7.88 -5.44 11.20
C GLY A 564 8.26 -4.35 10.19
N LYS A 565 8.51 -4.69 8.92
CA LYS A 565 8.79 -3.74 7.84
C LYS A 565 7.66 -3.71 6.82
N ILE A 566 7.63 -2.66 6.02
CA ILE A 566 6.72 -2.53 4.88
C ILE A 566 7.55 -2.73 3.61
N PHE A 567 7.05 -3.52 2.67
CA PHE A 567 7.69 -3.65 1.36
C PHE A 567 7.11 -2.67 0.36
N ALA A 568 5.79 -2.53 0.24
CA ALA A 568 5.16 -1.56 -0.65
C ALA A 568 3.87 -0.98 -0.06
N GLU A 569 3.49 0.20 -0.55
CA GLU A 569 2.22 0.86 -0.25
C GLU A 569 1.57 1.42 -1.53
N PRO A 570 0.29 1.84 -1.46
CA PRO A 570 -0.33 2.66 -2.51
C PRO A 570 0.60 3.76 -3.05
N GLY A 571 0.91 3.69 -4.34
CA GLY A 571 1.84 4.55 -5.08
C GLY A 571 3.12 3.84 -5.54
N ASP A 572 3.43 2.64 -5.03
CA ASP A 572 4.60 1.87 -5.48
C ASP A 572 4.31 1.00 -6.72
N SER A 573 3.07 0.89 -7.18
CA SER A 573 2.74 0.16 -8.43
C SER A 573 3.56 0.69 -9.61
N GLY A 574 4.08 -0.24 -10.42
CA GLY A 574 4.99 0.04 -11.53
C GLY A 574 6.47 -0.01 -11.15
N SER A 575 6.83 -0.06 -9.86
CA SER A 575 8.21 -0.31 -9.44
C SER A 575 8.73 -1.62 -10.02
N TRP A 576 9.96 -1.60 -10.54
CA TRP A 576 10.67 -2.83 -10.84
C TRP A 576 11.12 -3.54 -9.57
N ILE A 577 11.01 -4.86 -9.61
CA ILE A 577 11.55 -5.78 -8.63
C ILE A 577 12.86 -6.34 -9.18
N TYR A 578 13.91 -6.31 -8.37
CA TYR A 578 15.25 -6.74 -8.79
C TYR A 578 16.01 -7.43 -7.67
N THR A 579 17.04 -8.20 -8.02
CA THR A 579 17.95 -8.82 -7.04
C THR A 579 19.03 -7.83 -6.59
N GLN A 580 19.86 -8.21 -5.61
CA GLN A 580 20.91 -7.33 -5.07
C GLN A 580 21.92 -6.85 -6.14
N ASN A 581 22.09 -7.57 -7.25
CA ASN A 581 23.05 -7.20 -8.30
C ASN A 581 22.44 -6.28 -9.38
N GLY A 582 21.12 -6.04 -9.37
CA GLY A 582 20.41 -5.27 -10.40
C GLY A 582 19.66 -6.11 -11.44
N ALA A 583 19.70 -7.44 -11.37
CA ALA A 583 18.91 -8.29 -12.25
C ALA A 583 17.43 -8.06 -12.00
N VAL A 584 16.70 -7.59 -13.01
CA VAL A 584 15.27 -7.34 -12.95
C VAL A 584 14.55 -8.69 -13.01
N VAL A 585 13.65 -8.93 -12.07
CA VAL A 585 12.85 -10.16 -12.01
C VAL A 585 11.38 -9.92 -12.29
N GLY A 586 10.91 -8.67 -12.20
CA GLY A 586 9.53 -8.35 -12.49
C GLY A 586 9.11 -6.92 -12.19
N MET A 587 7.81 -6.68 -12.24
CA MET A 587 7.20 -5.37 -12.01
C MET A 587 6.03 -5.50 -11.01
N LEU A 588 6.09 -4.69 -9.95
CA LEU A 588 5.11 -4.66 -8.87
C LEU A 588 3.74 -4.16 -9.37
N ILE A 589 2.69 -4.93 -9.14
CA ILE A 589 1.31 -4.58 -9.51
C ILE A 589 0.56 -3.98 -8.32
N GLY A 590 0.67 -4.62 -7.16
CA GLY A 590 -0.13 -4.29 -5.98
C GLY A 590 0.09 -5.31 -4.87
N GLY A 591 -0.82 -5.40 -3.91
CA GLY A 591 -0.70 -6.40 -2.84
C GLY A 591 -1.88 -6.47 -1.88
N SER A 592 -1.71 -7.29 -0.86
CA SER A 592 -2.58 -7.38 0.31
C SER A 592 -1.95 -6.59 1.46
N GLU A 593 -2.63 -5.54 1.89
CA GLU A 593 -2.19 -4.73 3.03
C GLU A 593 -2.28 -5.50 4.36
N ARG A 594 -3.28 -6.39 4.50
CA ARG A 594 -3.45 -7.19 5.72
C ARG A 594 -2.35 -8.23 5.89
N MET A 595 -1.95 -8.87 4.79
CA MET A 595 -0.92 -9.90 4.77
C MET A 595 0.49 -9.34 4.61
N ASN A 596 0.60 -8.07 4.17
CA ASN A 596 1.85 -7.42 3.79
C ASN A 596 2.60 -8.26 2.73
N THR A 597 1.83 -8.73 1.73
CA THR A 597 2.31 -9.48 0.56
C THR A 597 1.95 -8.75 -0.72
N PHE A 598 2.76 -8.96 -1.76
CA PHE A 598 2.77 -8.10 -2.94
C PHE A 598 2.94 -8.90 -4.22
N ASP A 599 2.06 -8.66 -5.19
CA ASP A 599 2.00 -9.38 -6.46
C ASP A 599 2.84 -8.66 -7.51
N PHE A 600 3.58 -9.42 -8.32
CA PHE A 600 4.35 -8.88 -9.43
C PHE A 600 4.27 -9.73 -10.70
N ILE A 601 4.42 -9.09 -11.85
CA ILE A 601 4.55 -9.75 -13.15
C ILE A 601 6.02 -10.09 -13.35
N GLU A 602 6.34 -11.35 -13.64
CA GLU A 602 7.69 -11.77 -14.00
C GLU A 602 8.15 -11.04 -15.28
N ILE A 603 9.43 -10.64 -15.34
CA ILE A 603 9.90 -9.74 -16.39
C ILE A 603 9.89 -10.40 -17.78
N GLY A 604 10.16 -11.70 -17.87
CA GLY A 604 10.08 -12.48 -19.10
C GLY A 604 8.66 -12.59 -19.65
N ASP A 605 7.67 -12.84 -18.79
CA ASP A 605 6.24 -12.77 -19.12
C ASP A 605 5.85 -11.39 -19.66
N LEU A 606 6.28 -10.33 -18.97
CA LEU A 606 6.00 -8.95 -19.35
C LEU A 606 6.59 -8.63 -20.73
N MET A 607 7.86 -8.97 -20.98
CA MET A 607 8.52 -8.71 -22.26
C MET A 607 7.87 -9.49 -23.41
N ARG A 608 7.48 -10.75 -23.17
CA ARG A 608 6.76 -11.56 -24.17
C ARG A 608 5.40 -10.96 -24.52
N ASP A 609 4.64 -10.53 -23.51
CA ASP A 609 3.34 -9.92 -23.76
C ASP A 609 3.46 -8.57 -24.47
N ILE A 610 4.47 -7.75 -24.13
CA ILE A 610 4.82 -6.53 -24.88
C ILE A 610 5.11 -6.87 -26.34
N GLN A 611 5.93 -7.89 -26.59
CA GLN A 611 6.28 -8.30 -27.95
C GLN A 611 5.03 -8.63 -28.77
N VAL A 612 4.09 -9.39 -28.18
CA VAL A 612 2.82 -9.76 -28.81
C VAL A 612 1.93 -8.55 -29.07
N VAL A 613 1.77 -7.65 -28.11
CA VAL A 613 0.88 -6.48 -28.22
C VAL A 613 1.42 -5.43 -29.21
N THR A 614 2.75 -5.27 -29.25
CA THR A 614 3.40 -4.23 -30.04
C THR A 614 3.82 -4.69 -31.43
N GLY A 615 3.93 -5.99 -31.67
CA GLY A 615 4.52 -6.53 -32.89
C GLY A 615 6.04 -6.36 -32.98
N ALA A 616 6.71 -6.02 -31.88
CA ALA A 616 8.17 -5.95 -31.84
C ALA A 616 8.80 -7.31 -32.19
N LEU A 617 9.94 -7.29 -32.86
CA LEU A 617 10.72 -8.50 -33.13
C LEU A 617 11.47 -8.98 -31.89
N GLU A 618 11.95 -8.04 -31.08
CA GLU A 618 12.67 -8.31 -29.85
C GLU A 618 12.36 -7.23 -28.81
N VAL A 619 12.41 -7.64 -27.54
CA VAL A 619 12.24 -6.78 -26.36
C VAL A 619 13.35 -7.12 -25.37
N ARG A 620 14.01 -6.11 -24.81
CA ARG A 620 15.05 -6.30 -23.78
C ARG A 620 14.99 -5.22 -22.71
N VAL A 621 15.56 -5.49 -21.55
CA VAL A 621 15.88 -4.43 -20.57
C VAL A 621 16.89 -3.49 -21.21
N ALA A 622 16.61 -2.19 -21.14
CA ALA A 622 17.43 -1.18 -21.78
C ALA A 622 18.84 -1.17 -21.19
N GLU A 623 19.84 -1.13 -22.07
CA GLU A 623 21.24 -0.96 -21.73
C GLU A 623 21.55 0.55 -21.53
N ASP A 624 22.48 0.83 -20.61
CA ASP A 624 22.99 2.18 -20.32
C ASP A 624 24.19 2.54 -21.21
#